data_AF-A0A7V5TMD7-F1
#
_entry.id   AF-A0A7V5TMD7-F1
#
_cell.length_a   1.000
_cell.length_b   1.000
_cell.length_c   1.000
_cell.angle_alpha   90.00
_cell.angle_beta   90.00
_cell.angle_gamma   90.00
#
_symmetry.space_group_name_H-M   'P 1'
#
loop_
_entity.id
_entity.type
_entity.pdbx_description
1 polymer ?
#
loop_
_entity_poly.entity_id
_entity_poly.type
_entity_poly.pdbx_seq_one_letter_code
_entity_poly.pdbx_strand_id
1 'polypeptide(L)'
;MPEYLSPGVYVEEVDRGPKPIEGVGTAMAAFVGFTEKAELVREVDGEVIVEDLLNKPQLITNWSQFVERYGDFVPGAYLAYAVYGYFMNGGSRCYVVSVRTIPKAQAALLNGEGKPQLVVRAKRAGFDGLRLRVRVTDVTPLPAAKKPRGKGKEGEEQPSAPEVGADWEGSFNLIVEREKISGGWKVAEEVKGVHLHEVEEEGQKRVRVAYRNNKAPALIDILIPEDAPLAQLWPQEQEQPLSIETAQLQAPTAQEFQGKVTERTGVEGLEALDDVTMLCVPDLMSTMPGQKLDLDTIKGVQTMMIAHCERMGDRVAILDAPPDMTPQEV
;
A
#
# COMPACT_ATOMS: atom_id res chain seq x y z
N MET A 1 -39.24 18.46 39.95
CA MET A 1 -39.62 19.50 38.97
C MET A 1 -40.17 20.68 39.77
N PRO A 2 -39.74 21.92 39.51
CA PRO A 2 -40.31 23.06 40.21
C PRO A 2 -41.75 23.26 39.75
N GLU A 3 -42.68 23.44 40.70
CA GLU A 3 -44.09 23.69 40.40
C GLU A 3 -44.33 25.20 40.43
N TYR A 4 -44.50 25.81 39.26
CA TYR A 4 -44.67 27.26 39.11
C TYR A 4 -46.16 27.62 39.20
N LEU A 5 -46.55 28.28 40.29
CA LEU A 5 -47.96 28.53 40.65
C LEU A 5 -48.58 29.80 40.04
N SER A 6 -47.89 30.49 39.14
CA SER A 6 -48.41 31.71 38.50
C SER A 6 -47.72 32.02 37.17
N PRO A 7 -48.42 32.59 36.17
CA PRO A 7 -47.81 32.97 34.89
C PRO A 7 -46.74 34.06 35.08
N GLY A 8 -45.50 33.80 34.68
CA GLY A 8 -44.37 34.72 34.78
C GLY A 8 -43.12 34.19 34.07
N VAL A 9 -42.11 35.04 33.89
CA VAL A 9 -40.80 34.63 33.37
C VAL A 9 -39.93 34.19 34.55
N TYR A 10 -39.54 32.92 34.57
CA TYR A 10 -38.66 32.34 35.58
C TYR A 10 -37.29 32.08 34.95
N VAL A 11 -36.22 32.56 35.60
CA VAL A 11 -34.85 32.26 35.20
C VAL A 11 -34.39 31.05 35.99
N GLU A 12 -34.04 29.98 35.28
CA GLU A 12 -33.43 28.79 35.85
C GLU A 12 -31.92 28.83 35.56
N GLU A 13 -31.12 29.08 36.60
CA GLU A 13 -29.67 29.00 36.49
C GLU A 13 -29.23 27.54 36.50
N VAL A 14 -29.00 27.01 35.30
CA VAL A 14 -28.39 25.70 35.13
C VAL A 14 -26.89 25.87 35.32
N ASP A 15 -26.36 25.43 36.47
CA ASP A 15 -24.93 25.41 36.73
C ASP A 15 -24.25 24.39 35.81
N ARG A 16 -23.81 24.87 34.64
CA ARG A 16 -22.93 24.13 33.75
C ARG A 16 -21.55 24.25 34.37
N GLY A 17 -21.23 23.32 35.28
CA GLY A 17 -19.91 23.22 35.91
C GLY A 17 -18.77 23.37 34.89
N PRO A 18 -17.54 23.70 35.33
CA PRO A 18 -16.49 24.18 34.45
C PRO A 18 -16.29 23.19 33.30
N LYS A 19 -16.68 23.58 32.08
CA LYS A 19 -16.29 22.86 30.88
C LYS A 19 -14.77 22.97 30.82
N PRO A 20 -14.01 21.87 30.96
CA PRO A 20 -12.58 21.93 30.72
C PRO A 20 -12.40 22.50 29.30
N ILE A 21 -11.57 23.52 29.16
CA ILE A 21 -11.16 23.96 27.83
C ILE A 21 -10.26 22.84 27.32
N GLU A 22 -10.83 21.92 26.54
CA GLU A 22 -10.02 20.95 25.82
C GLU A 22 -9.09 21.75 24.91
N GLY A 23 -7.78 21.48 25.03
CA GLY A 23 -6.81 22.02 24.11
C GLY A 23 -7.13 21.49 22.72
N VAL A 24 -7.73 22.33 21.88
CA VAL A 24 -7.93 21.99 20.47
C VAL A 24 -6.55 22.02 19.83
N GLY A 25 -6.08 20.89 19.31
CA GLY A 25 -4.85 20.85 18.54
C GLY A 25 -4.99 21.75 17.32
N THR A 26 -4.32 22.91 17.34
CA THR A 26 -4.39 23.92 16.28
C THR A 26 -3.44 23.62 15.12
N ALA A 27 -2.55 22.64 15.27
CA ALA A 27 -1.54 22.34 14.27
C ALA A 27 -2.00 21.22 13.33
N MET A 28 -2.25 21.55 12.06
CA MET A 28 -2.46 20.56 11.01
C MET A 28 -1.24 20.49 10.10
N ALA A 29 -0.59 19.32 10.12
CA ALA A 29 0.53 19.05 9.23
C ALA A 29 0.02 18.57 7.87
N ALA A 30 0.73 18.98 6.82
CA ALA A 30 0.65 18.41 5.49
C ALA A 30 1.99 17.72 5.19
N PHE A 31 1.92 16.41 4.94
CA PHE A 31 3.07 15.59 4.58
C PHE A 31 3.01 15.23 3.10
N VAL A 32 4.09 15.48 2.38
CA VAL A 32 4.19 15.24 0.94
C VAL A 32 5.35 14.30 0.67
N GLY A 33 5.16 13.22 -0.08
CA GLY A 33 6.23 12.24 -0.26
C GLY A 33 5.81 11.01 -1.03
N PHE A 34 6.45 9.87 -0.74
CA PHE A 34 6.25 8.62 -1.47
C PHE A 34 5.54 7.57 -0.61
N THR A 35 4.68 6.77 -1.24
CA THR A 35 3.86 5.76 -0.55
C THR A 35 3.96 4.40 -1.25
N GLU A 36 3.48 3.33 -0.63
CA GLU A 36 3.39 2.01 -1.30
C GLU A 36 2.37 2.06 -2.44
N LYS A 37 1.22 2.67 -2.18
CA LYS A 37 0.09 2.82 -3.11
C LYS A 37 -0.59 4.18 -2.88
N ALA A 38 -1.55 4.56 -3.69
CA ALA A 38 -2.32 5.79 -3.52
C ALA A 38 -3.73 5.60 -4.08
N GLU A 39 -4.53 4.80 -3.38
CA GLU A 39 -5.85 4.38 -3.87
C GLU A 39 -6.85 4.34 -2.71
N LEU A 40 -8.12 4.64 -2.99
CA LEU A 40 -9.21 4.44 -2.05
C LEU A 40 -10.22 3.49 -2.66
N VAL A 41 -10.38 2.33 -2.03
CA VAL A 41 -11.33 1.32 -2.46
C VAL A 41 -12.65 1.54 -1.72
N ARG A 42 -13.74 1.69 -2.45
CA ARG A 42 -15.08 1.85 -1.89
C ARG A 42 -16.04 0.93 -2.61
N GLU A 43 -16.95 0.33 -1.85
CA GLU A 43 -18.09 -0.35 -2.43
C GLU A 43 -19.27 0.62 -2.50
N VAL A 44 -19.78 0.84 -3.71
CA VAL A 44 -20.95 1.69 -3.96
C VAL A 44 -21.91 0.87 -4.81
N ASP A 45 -23.12 0.63 -4.31
CA ASP A 45 -24.16 -0.15 -4.98
C ASP A 45 -23.71 -1.57 -5.40
N GLY A 46 -22.80 -2.18 -4.64
CA GLY A 46 -22.25 -3.52 -4.93
C GLY A 46 -21.12 -3.52 -5.97
N GLU A 47 -20.70 -2.35 -6.46
CA GLU A 47 -19.54 -2.19 -7.34
C GLU A 47 -18.33 -1.67 -6.55
N VAL A 48 -17.18 -2.30 -6.77
CA VAL A 48 -15.89 -1.88 -6.18
C VAL A 48 -15.30 -0.76 -7.04
N ILE A 49 -15.31 0.46 -6.51
CA ILE A 49 -14.71 1.64 -7.12
C ILE A 49 -13.34 1.87 -6.50
N VAL A 50 -12.31 1.91 -7.34
CA VAL A 50 -10.95 2.29 -6.95
C VAL A 50 -10.70 3.72 -7.38
N GLU A 51 -10.65 4.64 -6.42
CA GLU A 51 -10.33 6.04 -6.65
C GLU A 51 -8.83 6.27 -6.55
N ASP A 52 -8.25 6.91 -7.58
CA ASP A 52 -6.85 7.30 -7.59
C ASP A 52 -6.61 8.57 -6.74
N LEU A 53 -5.78 8.42 -5.71
CA LEU A 53 -5.38 9.47 -4.78
C LEU A 53 -4.01 10.08 -5.10
N LEU A 54 -3.35 9.63 -6.17
CA LEU A 54 -2.03 10.09 -6.55
C LEU A 54 -2.01 11.60 -6.72
N ASN A 55 -1.04 12.21 -6.06
CA ASN A 55 -0.77 13.63 -6.01
C ASN A 55 -1.90 14.51 -5.49
N LYS A 56 -2.96 13.94 -4.89
CA LYS A 56 -4.10 14.70 -4.35
C LYS A 56 -4.00 14.78 -2.82
N PRO A 57 -4.16 15.96 -2.20
CA PRO A 57 -4.23 16.09 -0.74
C PRO A 57 -5.41 15.32 -0.15
N GLN A 58 -5.13 14.45 0.82
CA GLN A 58 -6.15 13.69 1.53
C GLN A 58 -6.04 13.89 3.04
N LEU A 59 -7.18 14.15 3.67
CA LEU A 59 -7.25 14.21 5.13
C LEU A 59 -7.14 12.79 5.71
N ILE A 60 -6.19 12.62 6.61
CA ILE A 60 -5.94 11.42 7.39
C ILE A 60 -6.10 11.76 8.88
N THR A 61 -6.89 10.98 9.59
CA THR A 61 -7.28 11.21 10.99
C THR A 61 -6.72 10.14 11.94
N ASN A 62 -6.16 9.07 11.39
CA ASN A 62 -5.51 8.02 12.15
C ASN A 62 -4.60 7.18 11.25
N TRP A 63 -3.75 6.36 11.86
CA TRP A 63 -2.81 5.49 11.15
C TRP A 63 -3.49 4.43 10.28
N SER A 64 -4.59 3.82 10.73
CA SER A 64 -5.29 2.79 9.95
C SER A 64 -5.81 3.35 8.62
N GLN A 65 -6.32 4.58 8.62
CA GLN A 65 -6.76 5.29 7.42
C GLN A 65 -5.58 5.59 6.47
N PHE A 66 -4.38 5.87 7.02
CA PHE A 66 -3.17 5.99 6.21
C PHE A 66 -2.87 4.66 5.51
N VAL A 67 -2.82 3.56 6.26
CA VAL A 67 -2.47 2.23 5.73
C VAL A 67 -3.47 1.76 4.66
N GLU A 68 -4.75 2.02 4.87
CA GLU A 68 -5.80 1.70 3.90
C GLU A 68 -5.55 2.37 2.53
N ARG A 69 -5.21 3.66 2.54
CA ARG A 69 -5.06 4.49 1.34
C ARG A 69 -3.69 4.42 0.69
N TYR A 70 -2.65 4.35 1.52
CA TYR A 70 -1.27 4.56 1.13
C TYR A 70 -0.35 3.36 1.33
N GLY A 71 -0.84 2.31 2.00
CA GLY A 71 -0.08 1.12 2.33
C GLY A 71 0.82 1.29 3.54
N ASP A 72 1.79 0.39 3.69
CA ASP A 72 2.63 0.29 4.89
C ASP A 72 4.01 0.95 4.68
N PHE A 73 4.91 0.80 5.65
CA PHE A 73 6.28 1.29 5.57
C PHE A 73 7.04 0.74 4.36
N VAL A 74 7.52 1.64 3.51
CA VAL A 74 8.36 1.31 2.35
C VAL A 74 9.82 1.63 2.67
N PRO A 75 10.75 0.67 2.58
CA PRO A 75 12.17 0.97 2.69
C PRO A 75 12.63 1.98 1.62
N GLY A 76 13.23 3.08 2.07
CA GLY A 76 13.63 4.19 1.20
C GLY A 76 12.56 5.26 1.00
N ALA A 77 11.39 5.14 1.63
CA ALA A 77 10.43 6.22 1.78
C ALA A 77 10.14 6.53 3.26
N TYR A 78 10.07 7.80 3.61
CA TYR A 78 9.98 8.34 4.95
C TYR A 78 8.62 8.97 5.27
N LEU A 79 7.76 9.21 4.27
CA LEU A 79 6.41 9.75 4.48
C LEU A 79 5.59 8.93 5.49
N ALA A 80 5.57 7.60 5.35
CA ALA A 80 4.88 6.71 6.29
C ALA A 80 5.44 6.83 7.72
N TYR A 81 6.76 6.94 7.86
CA TYR A 81 7.43 7.12 9.16
C TYR A 81 7.10 8.48 9.78
N ALA A 82 7.09 9.54 8.99
CA ALA A 82 6.76 10.89 9.45
C ALA A 82 5.30 10.97 9.94
N VAL A 83 4.36 10.41 9.18
CA VAL A 83 2.93 10.37 9.54
C VAL A 83 2.70 9.49 10.77
N TYR A 84 3.32 8.30 10.83
CA TYR A 84 3.23 7.45 12.01
C TYR A 84 3.78 8.15 13.25
N GLY A 85 4.97 8.77 13.13
CA GLY A 85 5.59 9.56 14.19
C GLY A 85 4.71 10.72 14.63
N TYR A 86 4.06 11.42 13.71
CA TYR A 86 3.13 12.51 14.02
C TYR A 86 1.97 12.04 14.91
N PHE A 87 1.29 10.95 14.54
CA PHE A 87 0.22 10.37 15.35
C PHE A 87 0.73 9.86 16.70
N MET A 88 1.90 9.20 16.73
CA MET A 88 2.52 8.72 17.96
C MET A 88 2.91 9.85 18.93
N ASN A 89 3.15 11.07 18.43
CA ASN A 89 3.46 12.25 19.23
C ASN A 89 2.22 13.10 19.56
N GLY A 90 1.01 12.57 19.37
CA GLY A 90 -0.24 13.25 19.74
C GLY A 90 -0.84 14.14 18.65
N GLY A 91 -0.33 14.08 17.43
CA GLY A 91 -1.00 14.65 16.26
C GLY A 91 -2.37 14.00 16.05
N SER A 92 -3.41 14.79 15.77
CA SER A 92 -4.79 14.29 15.69
C SER A 92 -5.25 14.02 14.26
N ARG A 93 -4.81 14.83 13.30
CA ARG A 93 -5.12 14.70 11.88
C ARG A 93 -4.10 15.45 11.03
N CYS A 94 -3.85 14.98 9.83
CA CYS A 94 -2.92 15.59 8.89
C CYS A 94 -3.42 15.43 7.45
N TYR A 95 -2.93 16.26 6.55
CA TYR A 95 -3.06 16.02 5.11
C TYR A 95 -1.86 15.20 4.61
N VAL A 96 -2.13 14.29 3.69
CA VAL A 96 -1.10 13.51 2.99
C VAL A 96 -1.23 13.74 1.50
N VAL A 97 -0.10 14.00 0.84
CA VAL A 97 0.02 14.08 -0.62
C VAL A 97 1.05 13.04 -1.06
N SER A 98 0.61 11.97 -1.69
CA SER A 98 1.53 10.99 -2.29
C SER A 98 1.93 11.47 -3.69
N VAL A 99 3.17 11.87 -3.88
CA VAL A 99 3.69 12.34 -5.18
C VAL A 99 4.07 11.16 -6.09
N ARG A 100 4.48 10.04 -5.48
CA ARG A 100 4.90 8.83 -6.20
C ARG A 100 4.57 7.58 -5.38
N THR A 101 4.17 6.52 -6.05
CA THR A 101 4.04 5.20 -5.45
C THR A 101 5.25 4.33 -5.74
N ILE A 102 5.73 3.62 -4.72
CA ILE A 102 6.77 2.59 -4.84
C ILE A 102 6.09 1.26 -4.50
N PRO A 103 5.49 0.57 -5.49
CA PRO A 103 4.68 -0.61 -5.21
C PRO A 103 5.55 -1.84 -4.93
N LYS A 104 4.86 -2.96 -4.73
CA LYS A 104 5.45 -4.28 -4.59
C LYS A 104 5.93 -4.77 -5.96
N ALA A 105 7.17 -5.24 -6.02
CA ALA A 105 7.68 -5.90 -7.22
C ALA A 105 6.89 -7.18 -7.51
N GLN A 106 6.69 -7.52 -8.78
CA GLN A 106 5.92 -8.68 -9.19
C GLN A 106 6.50 -9.35 -10.43
N ALA A 107 6.15 -10.62 -10.63
CA ALA A 107 6.50 -11.41 -11.79
C ALA A 107 5.28 -12.18 -12.25
N ALA A 108 5.01 -12.15 -13.56
CA ALA A 108 4.00 -13.01 -14.16
C ALA A 108 4.63 -14.35 -14.54
N LEU A 109 4.14 -15.42 -13.94
CA LEU A 109 4.53 -16.79 -14.28
C LEU A 109 3.79 -17.23 -15.53
N LEU A 110 4.57 -17.81 -16.44
CA LEU A 110 4.08 -18.36 -17.69
C LEU A 110 3.47 -19.74 -17.46
N ASN A 111 2.37 -20.02 -18.14
CA ASN A 111 1.80 -21.37 -18.21
C ASN A 111 2.47 -22.21 -19.31
N GLY A 112 2.00 -23.44 -19.53
CA GLY A 112 2.51 -24.33 -20.58
C GLY A 112 2.32 -23.82 -22.02
N GLU A 113 1.45 -22.82 -22.25
CA GLU A 113 1.30 -22.13 -23.54
C GLU A 113 2.21 -20.91 -23.66
N GLY A 114 3.01 -20.60 -22.64
CA GLY A 114 3.86 -19.40 -22.59
C GLY A 114 3.09 -18.11 -22.29
N LYS A 115 1.83 -18.19 -21.82
CA LYS A 115 1.02 -17.01 -21.47
C LYS A 115 1.18 -16.64 -19.99
N PRO A 116 1.33 -15.35 -19.64
CA PRO A 116 1.39 -14.90 -18.26
C PRO A 116 -0.01 -14.97 -17.62
N GLN A 117 -0.20 -15.88 -16.66
CA GLN A 117 -1.54 -16.11 -16.07
C GLN A 117 -1.53 -16.09 -14.54
N LEU A 118 -0.42 -16.51 -13.91
CA LEU A 118 -0.29 -16.52 -12.46
C LEU A 118 0.68 -15.43 -12.03
N VAL A 119 0.31 -14.55 -11.10
CA VAL A 119 1.19 -13.45 -10.68
C VAL A 119 1.77 -13.76 -9.31
N VAL A 120 3.08 -13.59 -9.18
CA VAL A 120 3.78 -13.63 -7.89
C VAL A 120 4.21 -12.22 -7.54
N ARG A 121 3.83 -11.76 -6.35
CA ARG A 121 4.12 -10.40 -5.88
C ARG A 121 4.93 -10.46 -4.60
N ALA A 122 5.90 -9.56 -4.42
CA ALA A 122 6.61 -9.42 -3.16
C ALA A 122 5.65 -9.02 -2.03
N LYS A 123 5.82 -9.56 -0.82
CA LYS A 123 4.99 -9.17 0.34
C LYS A 123 5.22 -7.75 0.80
N ARG A 124 6.44 -7.24 0.62
CA ARG A 124 6.84 -5.89 1.02
C ARG A 124 7.05 -5.02 -0.21
N ALA A 125 6.54 -3.81 -0.13
CA ALA A 125 6.80 -2.77 -1.11
C ALA A 125 8.25 -2.28 -1.00
N GLY A 126 8.72 -1.61 -2.06
CA GLY A 126 10.08 -1.09 -2.12
C GLY A 126 11.00 -1.85 -3.07
N PHE A 127 12.20 -1.30 -3.23
CA PHE A 127 13.14 -1.74 -4.26
C PHE A 127 13.88 -3.05 -3.94
N ASP A 128 13.81 -3.55 -2.69
CA ASP A 128 14.40 -4.85 -2.35
C ASP A 128 13.75 -6.00 -3.15
N GLY A 129 12.48 -5.84 -3.53
CA GLY A 129 11.77 -6.79 -4.40
C GLY A 129 12.43 -6.96 -5.77
N LEU A 130 13.12 -5.94 -6.29
CA LEU A 130 13.85 -6.01 -7.57
C LEU A 130 15.06 -6.95 -7.51
N ARG A 131 15.54 -7.27 -6.30
CA ARG A 131 16.62 -8.24 -6.07
C ARG A 131 16.10 -9.66 -5.86
N LEU A 132 14.79 -9.88 -6.01
CA LEU A 132 14.18 -11.19 -5.89
C LEU A 132 13.92 -11.78 -7.27
N ARG A 133 14.11 -13.10 -7.38
CA ARG A 133 13.57 -13.90 -8.47
C ARG A 133 12.84 -15.10 -7.92
N VAL A 134 11.86 -15.57 -8.68
CA VAL A 134 11.10 -16.77 -8.39
C VAL A 134 11.48 -17.84 -9.39
N ARG A 135 11.82 -19.02 -8.89
CA ARG A 135 12.09 -20.21 -9.68
C ARG A 135 11.03 -21.27 -9.38
N VAL A 136 10.32 -21.69 -10.43
CA VAL A 136 9.31 -22.73 -10.37
C VAL A 136 9.96 -24.06 -10.74
N THR A 137 9.84 -25.07 -9.90
CA THR A 137 10.40 -26.41 -10.13
C THR A 137 9.41 -27.50 -9.77
N ASP A 138 9.70 -28.74 -10.22
CA ASP A 138 8.96 -29.94 -9.85
C ASP A 138 7.47 -29.81 -10.18
N VAL A 139 7.18 -29.20 -11.34
CA VAL A 139 5.80 -29.00 -11.80
C VAL A 139 5.25 -30.35 -12.22
N THR A 140 4.30 -30.86 -11.43
CA THR A 140 3.54 -32.04 -11.81
C THR A 140 2.32 -31.64 -12.64
N PRO A 141 1.89 -32.46 -13.61
CA PRO A 141 0.70 -32.16 -14.41
C PRO A 141 -0.53 -31.96 -13.53
N LEU A 142 -1.48 -31.14 -14.00
CA LEU A 142 -2.79 -31.02 -13.34
C LEU A 142 -3.36 -32.42 -13.10
N PRO A 143 -3.92 -32.69 -11.91
CA PRO A 143 -4.64 -33.92 -11.69
C PRO A 143 -5.86 -33.89 -12.60
N ALA A 144 -6.09 -34.97 -13.35
CA ALA A 144 -7.26 -35.07 -14.21
C ALA A 144 -8.52 -34.88 -13.35
N ALA A 145 -9.41 -33.96 -13.77
CA ALA A 145 -10.64 -33.68 -13.05
C ALA A 145 -11.36 -35.01 -12.74
N LYS A 146 -11.48 -35.36 -11.45
CA LYS A 146 -12.27 -36.52 -11.04
C LYS A 146 -13.70 -36.24 -11.50
N LYS A 147 -14.21 -37.03 -12.45
CA LYS A 147 -15.61 -36.97 -12.88
C LYS A 147 -16.49 -37.04 -11.62
N PRO A 148 -17.57 -36.24 -11.53
CA PRO A 148 -18.46 -36.29 -10.37
C PRO A 148 -18.99 -37.72 -10.24
N ARG A 149 -18.67 -38.37 -9.11
CA ARG A 149 -19.28 -39.66 -8.75
C ARG A 149 -20.78 -39.41 -8.59
N GLY A 150 -21.57 -40.17 -9.33
CA GLY A 150 -23.02 -40.02 -9.38
C GLY A 150 -23.68 -40.05 -8.00
N LYS A 151 -24.73 -39.23 -7.89
CA LYS A 151 -25.74 -39.10 -6.81
C LYS A 151 -25.70 -40.19 -5.74
N GLY A 152 -25.38 -39.79 -4.51
CA GLY A 152 -25.55 -40.59 -3.30
C GLY A 152 -25.69 -39.74 -2.04
N LYS A 153 -26.92 -39.28 -1.79
CA LYS A 153 -27.54 -38.77 -0.54
C LYS A 153 -26.93 -37.55 0.18
N GLU A 154 -27.79 -36.54 0.30
CA GLU A 154 -27.69 -35.34 1.12
C GLU A 154 -27.42 -35.67 2.59
N GLY A 155 -26.30 -35.17 3.10
CA GLY A 155 -26.06 -34.87 4.50
C GLY A 155 -25.33 -33.53 4.54
N GLU A 156 -25.78 -32.61 5.37
CA GLU A 156 -25.16 -31.29 5.56
C GLU A 156 -23.69 -31.45 5.96
N GLU A 157 -22.77 -31.22 5.02
CA GLU A 157 -21.35 -31.03 5.30
C GLU A 157 -21.08 -29.52 5.36
N GLN A 158 -20.72 -29.05 6.55
CA GLN A 158 -20.02 -27.77 6.73
C GLN A 158 -18.76 -27.77 5.85
N PRO A 159 -18.32 -26.62 5.31
CA PRO A 159 -17.09 -26.54 4.51
C PRO A 159 -15.88 -26.70 5.43
N SER A 160 -15.56 -27.94 5.80
CA SER A 160 -14.28 -28.30 6.39
C SER A 160 -13.24 -28.35 5.29
N ALA A 161 -12.14 -27.61 5.48
CA ALA A 161 -10.94 -27.74 4.67
C ALA A 161 -10.59 -29.22 4.47
N PRO A 162 -10.24 -29.66 3.25
CA PRO A 162 -10.01 -31.08 2.97
C PRO A 162 -8.92 -31.64 3.89
N GLU A 163 -9.22 -32.78 4.54
CA GLU A 163 -8.28 -33.50 5.38
C GLU A 163 -7.01 -33.85 4.59
N VAL A 164 -5.86 -33.55 5.21
CA VAL A 164 -4.53 -33.58 4.60
C VAL A 164 -4.09 -35.04 4.35
N GLY A 165 -4.35 -35.53 3.14
CA GLY A 165 -3.76 -36.74 2.57
C GLY A 165 -2.37 -36.48 1.96
N ALA A 166 -1.47 -37.45 2.11
CA ALA A 166 -0.01 -37.31 2.01
C ALA A 166 0.59 -37.13 0.59
N ASP A 167 -0.18 -37.19 -0.49
CA ASP A 167 0.31 -37.05 -1.87
C ASP A 167 -0.57 -36.06 -2.62
N TRP A 168 -0.08 -34.82 -2.77
CA TRP A 168 -0.77 -33.79 -3.55
C TRP A 168 -0.48 -34.05 -5.04
N GLU A 169 -1.35 -34.80 -5.71
CA GLU A 169 -1.34 -34.90 -7.18
C GLU A 169 -1.54 -33.50 -7.77
N GLY A 170 -0.59 -33.05 -8.59
CA GLY A 170 -0.58 -31.69 -9.13
C GLY A 170 -0.13 -30.66 -8.11
N SER A 171 1.15 -30.61 -7.82
CA SER A 171 1.79 -29.47 -7.14
C SER A 171 3.02 -29.01 -7.90
N PHE A 172 3.51 -27.83 -7.52
CA PHE A 172 4.79 -27.29 -7.94
C PHE A 172 5.52 -26.69 -6.74
N ASN A 173 6.82 -26.55 -6.85
CA ASN A 173 7.66 -25.90 -5.85
C ASN A 173 8.01 -24.48 -6.31
N LEU A 174 8.10 -23.56 -5.34
CA LEU A 174 8.58 -22.20 -5.55
C LEU A 174 9.84 -21.96 -4.74
N ILE A 175 10.89 -21.52 -5.41
CA ILE A 175 12.14 -21.12 -4.77
C ILE A 175 12.31 -19.62 -4.99
N VAL A 176 12.30 -18.86 -3.91
CA VAL A 176 12.60 -17.43 -3.94
C VAL A 176 14.09 -17.26 -3.70
N GLU A 177 14.75 -16.64 -4.66
CA GLU A 177 16.18 -16.36 -4.59
C GLU A 177 16.42 -14.87 -4.54
N ARG A 178 17.41 -14.46 -3.75
CA ARG A 178 17.84 -13.07 -3.61
C ARG A 178 19.22 -12.88 -4.23
N GLU A 179 19.38 -11.82 -5.00
CA GLU A 179 20.66 -11.40 -5.56
C GLU A 179 21.62 -10.92 -4.45
N LYS A 180 22.87 -11.39 -4.50
CA LYS A 180 23.94 -10.95 -3.59
C LYS A 180 24.56 -9.66 -4.08
N ILE A 181 25.05 -8.85 -3.14
CA ILE A 181 25.85 -7.65 -3.44
C ILE A 181 27.10 -7.99 -4.28
N SER A 182 27.69 -9.16 -4.06
CA SER A 182 28.85 -9.67 -4.82
C SER A 182 28.51 -10.26 -6.19
N GLY A 183 27.24 -10.21 -6.60
CA GLY A 183 26.71 -10.94 -7.76
C GLY A 183 26.31 -12.38 -7.43
N GLY A 184 25.38 -12.91 -8.24
CA GLY A 184 24.83 -14.26 -8.13
C GLY A 184 23.64 -14.38 -7.18
N TRP A 185 22.97 -15.52 -7.23
CA TRP A 185 21.71 -15.77 -6.53
C TRP A 185 21.90 -16.65 -5.29
N LYS A 186 21.16 -16.36 -4.23
CA LYS A 186 21.09 -17.18 -3.02
C LYS A 186 19.64 -17.54 -2.73
N VAL A 187 19.36 -18.81 -2.46
CA VAL A 187 18.04 -19.23 -1.96
C VAL A 187 17.74 -18.50 -0.66
N ALA A 188 16.66 -17.71 -0.69
CA ALA A 188 16.15 -16.96 0.45
C ALA A 188 14.99 -17.71 1.11
N GLU A 189 14.14 -18.35 0.30
CA GLU A 189 13.00 -19.13 0.76
C GLU A 189 12.70 -20.26 -0.24
N GLU A 190 12.26 -21.41 0.28
CA GLU A 190 11.80 -22.55 -0.51
C GLU A 190 10.42 -22.98 -0.01
N VAL A 191 9.44 -23.02 -0.91
CA VAL A 191 8.06 -23.41 -0.66
C VAL A 191 7.77 -24.66 -1.46
N LYS A 192 7.59 -25.78 -0.75
CA LYS A 192 7.34 -27.08 -1.38
C LYS A 192 5.85 -27.39 -1.39
N GLY A 193 5.36 -27.96 -2.49
CA GLY A 193 3.99 -28.42 -2.60
C GLY A 193 2.97 -27.28 -2.58
N VAL A 194 3.12 -26.32 -3.50
CA VAL A 194 2.08 -25.33 -3.80
C VAL A 194 1.04 -25.98 -4.70
N HIS A 195 -0.23 -25.83 -4.35
CA HIS A 195 -1.35 -26.38 -5.10
C HIS A 195 -2.40 -25.31 -5.36
N LEU A 196 -3.03 -25.38 -6.53
CA LEU A 196 -4.15 -24.53 -6.92
C LEU A 196 -5.38 -25.42 -7.02
N HIS A 197 -6.48 -25.03 -6.36
CA HIS A 197 -7.73 -25.79 -6.35
C HIS A 197 -8.93 -24.86 -6.57
N GLU A 198 -9.99 -25.39 -7.19
CA GLU A 198 -11.27 -24.68 -7.33
C GLU A 198 -12.06 -24.75 -6.03
N VAL A 199 -12.59 -23.61 -5.60
CA VAL A 199 -13.53 -23.46 -4.48
C VAL A 199 -14.78 -22.77 -5.03
N GLU A 200 -15.95 -23.29 -4.66
CA GLU A 200 -17.23 -22.66 -4.99
C GLU A 200 -17.59 -21.67 -3.87
N GLU A 201 -17.65 -20.39 -4.21
CA GLU A 201 -17.90 -19.29 -3.27
C GLU A 201 -18.98 -18.41 -3.89
N GLU A 202 -20.10 -18.23 -3.19
CA GLU A 202 -21.25 -17.44 -3.67
C GLU A 202 -21.81 -17.90 -5.04
N GLY A 203 -21.68 -19.18 -5.36
CA GLY A 203 -22.11 -19.76 -6.65
C GLY A 203 -21.16 -19.49 -7.82
N GLN A 204 -20.01 -18.86 -7.57
CA GLN A 204 -18.93 -18.67 -8.52
C GLN A 204 -17.77 -19.62 -8.22
N LYS A 205 -17.18 -20.20 -9.27
CA LYS A 205 -15.96 -21.00 -9.14
C LYS A 205 -14.75 -20.08 -9.12
N ARG A 206 -14.00 -20.09 -8.02
CA ARG A 206 -12.75 -19.34 -7.87
C ARG A 206 -11.60 -20.28 -7.59
N VAL A 207 -10.41 -19.94 -8.09
CA VAL A 207 -9.21 -20.72 -7.79
C VAL A 207 -8.54 -20.16 -6.53
N ARG A 208 -8.14 -21.03 -5.61
CA ARG A 208 -7.42 -20.68 -4.38
C ARG A 208 -6.08 -21.42 -4.31
N VAL A 209 -5.12 -20.80 -3.64
CA VAL A 209 -3.80 -21.38 -3.36
C VAL A 209 -3.84 -22.15 -2.05
N ALA A 210 -3.33 -23.37 -2.05
CA ALA A 210 -3.05 -24.16 -0.86
C ALA A 210 -1.55 -24.42 -0.75
N TYR A 211 -1.05 -24.46 0.48
CA TYR A 211 0.35 -24.74 0.78
C TYR A 211 0.46 -26.04 1.59
N ARG A 212 1.42 -26.89 1.23
CA ARG A 212 1.71 -28.08 2.03
C ARG A 212 2.00 -27.69 3.48
N ASN A 213 1.39 -28.40 4.42
CA ASN A 213 1.45 -28.13 5.86
C ASN A 213 0.94 -26.74 6.27
N ASN A 214 0.12 -26.09 5.43
CA ASN A 214 -0.42 -24.75 5.66
C ASN A 214 0.65 -23.67 5.92
N LYS A 215 1.85 -23.85 5.33
CA LYS A 215 2.96 -22.89 5.48
C LYS A 215 3.02 -21.96 4.27
N ALA A 216 2.37 -20.80 4.39
CA ALA A 216 2.46 -19.75 3.38
C ALA A 216 3.87 -19.14 3.28
N PRO A 217 4.28 -18.68 2.08
CA PRO A 217 5.54 -17.96 1.88
C PRO A 217 5.64 -16.72 2.78
N ALA A 218 6.85 -16.35 3.17
CA ALA A 218 7.15 -15.16 3.96
C ALA A 218 7.56 -13.97 3.08
N LEU A 219 8.09 -14.21 1.87
CA LEU A 219 8.62 -13.15 1.01
C LEU A 219 7.70 -12.75 -0.16
N ILE A 220 6.80 -13.65 -0.57
CA ILE A 220 5.92 -13.45 -1.72
C ILE A 220 4.47 -13.80 -1.40
N ASP A 221 3.56 -13.27 -2.20
CA ASP A 221 2.16 -13.66 -2.32
C ASP A 221 1.90 -14.17 -3.74
N ILE A 222 1.00 -15.13 -3.90
CA ILE A 222 0.51 -15.59 -5.20
C ILE A 222 -0.86 -14.95 -5.42
N LEU A 223 -1.00 -14.19 -6.50
CA LEU A 223 -2.24 -13.54 -6.90
C LEU A 223 -2.88 -14.32 -8.05
N ILE A 224 -4.16 -14.59 -7.88
CA ILE A 224 -4.98 -15.33 -8.83
C ILE A 224 -5.95 -14.34 -9.49
N PRO A 225 -5.95 -14.19 -10.81
CA PRO A 225 -6.98 -13.45 -11.54
C PRO A 225 -8.38 -14.03 -11.29
N GLU A 226 -9.39 -13.17 -11.16
CA GLU A 226 -10.75 -13.56 -10.74
C GLU A 226 -11.43 -14.57 -11.68
N ASP A 227 -11.17 -14.51 -12.99
CA ASP A 227 -11.87 -15.30 -14.02
C ASP A 227 -10.98 -16.31 -14.77
N ALA A 228 -9.78 -16.60 -14.26
CA ALA A 228 -8.86 -17.51 -14.95
C ALA A 228 -9.13 -18.98 -14.58
N PRO A 229 -9.40 -19.87 -15.56
CA PRO A 229 -9.61 -21.28 -15.28
C PRO A 229 -8.32 -21.93 -14.77
N LEU A 230 -8.44 -22.89 -13.86
CA LEU A 230 -7.31 -23.56 -13.20
C LEU A 230 -6.24 -24.08 -14.18
N ALA A 231 -6.66 -24.63 -15.32
CA ALA A 231 -5.76 -25.13 -16.35
C ALA A 231 -4.86 -24.05 -16.98
N GLN A 232 -5.34 -22.80 -17.06
CA GLN A 232 -4.56 -21.68 -17.59
C GLN A 232 -3.58 -21.12 -16.56
N LEU A 233 -3.88 -21.24 -15.27
CA LEU A 233 -3.08 -20.75 -14.16
C LEU A 233 -1.87 -21.63 -13.84
N TRP A 234 -1.84 -22.86 -14.35
CA TRP A 234 -0.78 -23.81 -14.02
C TRP A 234 0.56 -23.36 -14.60
N PRO A 235 1.58 -23.10 -13.76
CA PRO A 235 2.84 -22.59 -14.24
C PRO A 235 3.66 -23.69 -14.92
N GLN A 236 4.53 -23.30 -15.84
CA GLN A 236 5.65 -24.15 -16.29
C GLN A 236 6.89 -23.92 -15.42
N GLU A 237 7.86 -24.83 -15.51
CA GLU A 237 9.19 -24.63 -14.92
C GLU A 237 9.87 -23.42 -15.56
N GLN A 238 10.29 -22.48 -14.73
CA GLN A 238 10.83 -21.20 -15.20
C GLN A 238 11.57 -20.46 -14.08
N GLU A 239 12.34 -19.46 -14.48
CA GLU A 239 12.93 -18.46 -13.58
C GLU A 239 12.46 -17.08 -14.03
N GLN A 240 11.87 -16.31 -13.13
CA GLN A 240 11.40 -14.95 -13.41
C GLN A 240 11.88 -13.97 -12.34
N PRO A 241 12.65 -12.92 -12.70
CA PRO A 241 12.93 -11.82 -11.78
C PRO A 241 11.66 -11.03 -11.50
N LEU A 242 11.51 -10.53 -10.29
CA LEU A 242 10.44 -9.60 -9.96
C LEU A 242 10.80 -8.22 -10.51
N SER A 243 9.80 -7.50 -11.01
CA SER A 243 9.95 -6.16 -11.59
C SER A 243 8.91 -5.20 -11.03
N ILE A 244 9.25 -3.91 -11.11
CA ILE A 244 8.35 -2.78 -10.87
C ILE A 244 8.25 -2.03 -12.20
N GLU A 245 7.10 -1.44 -12.50
CA GLU A 245 6.91 -0.70 -13.75
C GLU A 245 7.94 0.43 -13.87
N THR A 246 8.53 0.58 -15.06
CA THR A 246 9.65 1.51 -15.27
C THR A 246 9.30 2.96 -14.95
N ALA A 247 8.05 3.37 -15.16
CA ALA A 247 7.57 4.72 -14.82
C ALA A 247 7.65 5.01 -13.30
N GLN A 248 7.61 3.99 -12.46
CA GLN A 248 7.71 4.11 -10.99
C GLN A 248 9.18 4.09 -10.50
N LEU A 249 10.14 3.83 -11.38
CA LEU A 249 11.58 3.84 -11.09
C LEU A 249 12.25 5.17 -11.42
N GLN A 250 11.55 6.09 -12.08
CA GLN A 250 12.07 7.43 -12.42
C GLN A 250 12.08 8.33 -11.19
N ALA A 251 13.10 9.18 -11.05
CA ALA A 251 13.09 10.17 -9.98
C ALA A 251 11.94 11.17 -10.22
N PRO A 252 11.28 11.60 -9.15
CA PRO A 252 10.26 12.61 -9.26
C PRO A 252 10.88 13.96 -9.64
N THR A 253 10.12 14.74 -10.39
CA THR A 253 10.51 16.09 -10.79
C THR A 253 9.99 17.12 -9.79
N ALA A 254 10.61 18.30 -9.72
CA ALA A 254 10.09 19.41 -8.92
C ALA A 254 8.65 19.80 -9.30
N GLN A 255 8.26 19.66 -10.58
CA GLN A 255 6.89 19.92 -11.02
C GLN A 255 5.87 18.95 -10.42
N GLU A 256 6.25 17.69 -10.19
CA GLU A 256 5.35 16.70 -9.59
C GLU A 256 5.06 17.02 -8.12
N PHE A 257 6.05 17.52 -7.37
CA PHE A 257 5.84 18.03 -6.02
C PHE A 257 5.01 19.31 -5.99
N GLN A 258 5.25 20.22 -6.96
CA GLN A 258 4.49 21.46 -7.05
C GLN A 258 3.01 21.18 -7.32
N GLY A 259 2.72 20.36 -8.34
CA GLY A 259 1.35 20.11 -8.78
C GLY A 259 0.67 21.37 -9.33
N LYS A 260 -0.66 21.42 -9.25
CA LYS A 260 -1.45 22.52 -9.81
C LYS A 260 -2.68 22.81 -8.95
N VAL A 261 -2.96 24.10 -8.73
CA VAL A 261 -4.14 24.58 -8.00
C VAL A 261 -5.44 24.10 -8.64
N THR A 262 -5.56 24.18 -9.98
CA THR A 262 -6.78 23.82 -10.72
C THR A 262 -7.12 22.33 -10.64
N GLU A 263 -6.10 21.49 -10.54
CA GLU A 263 -6.25 20.03 -10.42
C GLU A 263 -6.25 19.59 -8.94
N ARG A 264 -6.01 20.53 -8.02
CA ARG A 264 -5.80 20.29 -6.59
C ARG A 264 -4.76 19.20 -6.34
N THR A 265 -3.60 19.35 -6.98
CA THR A 265 -2.49 18.40 -6.87
C THR A 265 -1.23 19.03 -6.28
N GLY A 266 -0.36 18.20 -5.71
CA GLY A 266 0.91 18.61 -5.13
C GLY A 266 0.76 19.57 -3.96
N VAL A 267 1.80 20.35 -3.70
CA VAL A 267 1.80 21.40 -2.68
C VAL A 267 0.81 22.51 -3.02
N GLU A 268 0.66 22.88 -4.29
CA GLU A 268 -0.29 23.91 -4.72
C GLU A 268 -1.75 23.49 -4.46
N GLY A 269 -2.04 22.17 -4.43
CA GLY A 269 -3.34 21.66 -4.01
C GLY A 269 -3.69 21.96 -2.55
N LEU A 270 -2.69 22.26 -1.70
CA LEU A 270 -2.88 22.65 -0.30
C LEU A 270 -3.29 24.12 -0.13
N GLU A 271 -3.30 24.92 -1.20
CA GLU A 271 -3.80 26.30 -1.16
C GLU A 271 -5.27 26.36 -0.76
N ALA A 272 -6.07 25.39 -1.21
CA ALA A 272 -7.49 25.29 -0.87
C ALA A 272 -7.77 24.80 0.57
N LEU A 273 -6.72 24.57 1.36
CA LEU A 273 -6.79 24.01 2.71
C LEU A 273 -6.22 25.03 3.71
N ASP A 274 -7.11 25.84 4.25
CA ASP A 274 -6.78 26.98 5.13
C ASP A 274 -6.35 26.55 6.55
N ASP A 275 -6.58 25.29 6.92
CA ASP A 275 -6.23 24.76 8.24
C ASP A 275 -4.84 24.13 8.29
N VAL A 276 -4.12 24.05 7.17
CA VAL A 276 -2.72 23.59 7.11
C VAL A 276 -1.79 24.63 7.73
N THR A 277 -1.15 24.27 8.84
CA THR A 277 -0.21 25.14 9.56
C THR A 277 1.25 24.70 9.41
N MET A 278 1.50 23.50 8.88
CA MET A 278 2.84 22.94 8.73
C MET A 278 2.95 22.14 7.45
N LEU A 279 4.05 22.32 6.70
CA LEU A 279 4.33 21.61 5.45
C LEU A 279 5.68 20.88 5.54
N CYS A 280 5.70 19.59 5.23
CA CYS A 280 6.90 18.76 5.28
C CYS A 280 6.98 17.83 4.06
N VAL A 281 8.18 17.68 3.49
CA VAL A 281 8.47 16.75 2.39
C VAL A 281 9.55 15.75 2.83
N PRO A 282 9.22 14.77 3.71
CA PRO A 282 10.22 13.89 4.34
C PRO A 282 11.02 13.02 3.36
N ASP A 283 10.50 12.85 2.14
CA ASP A 283 11.12 12.03 1.09
C ASP A 283 12.03 12.80 0.14
N LEU A 284 12.21 14.11 0.35
CA LEU A 284 12.97 14.94 -0.59
C LEU A 284 14.45 14.52 -0.69
N MET A 285 14.98 13.92 0.38
CA MET A 285 16.35 13.42 0.45
C MET A 285 16.48 11.95 0.02
N SER A 286 15.38 11.29 -0.34
CA SER A 286 15.36 9.90 -0.79
C SER A 286 15.76 9.79 -2.26
N THR A 287 16.48 8.73 -2.62
CA THR A 287 16.88 8.47 -4.02
C THR A 287 16.25 7.19 -4.57
N MET A 288 15.94 7.23 -5.87
CA MET A 288 15.51 6.03 -6.61
C MET A 288 16.72 5.13 -6.93
N PRO A 289 16.54 3.81 -7.11
CA PRO A 289 17.63 2.89 -7.37
C PRO A 289 18.45 3.29 -8.61
N GLY A 290 19.77 3.32 -8.44
CA GLY A 290 20.70 3.69 -9.52
C GLY A 290 20.77 5.19 -9.81
N GLN A 291 20.06 6.03 -9.06
CA GLN A 291 20.08 7.47 -9.22
C GLN A 291 20.83 8.15 -8.09
N LYS A 292 21.44 9.30 -8.40
CA LYS A 292 22.08 10.16 -7.41
C LYS A 292 21.08 11.19 -6.93
N LEU A 293 21.34 11.74 -5.75
CA LEU A 293 20.59 12.85 -5.22
C LEU A 293 20.78 14.08 -6.13
N ASP A 294 19.68 14.67 -6.58
CA ASP A 294 19.69 15.84 -7.45
C ASP A 294 19.44 17.12 -6.63
N LEU A 295 20.51 17.89 -6.41
CA LEU A 295 20.47 19.11 -5.62
C LEU A 295 19.61 20.20 -6.28
N ASP A 296 19.50 20.22 -7.61
CA ASP A 296 18.67 21.21 -8.32
C ASP A 296 17.18 20.92 -8.07
N THR A 297 16.79 19.64 -8.10
CA THR A 297 15.43 19.22 -7.73
C THR A 297 15.13 19.51 -6.27
N ILE A 298 16.04 19.21 -5.33
CA ILE A 298 15.86 19.55 -3.91
C ILE A 298 15.64 21.04 -3.72
N LYS A 299 16.53 21.86 -4.27
CA LYS A 299 16.43 23.32 -4.17
C LYS A 299 15.13 23.83 -4.79
N GLY A 300 14.72 23.27 -5.93
CA GLY A 300 13.45 23.60 -6.59
C GLY A 300 12.25 23.34 -5.68
N VAL A 301 12.18 22.16 -5.06
CA VAL A 301 11.09 21.79 -4.15
C VAL A 301 11.11 22.65 -2.88
N GLN A 302 12.26 22.86 -2.25
CA GLN A 302 12.36 23.71 -1.05
C GLN A 302 12.00 25.17 -1.33
N THR A 303 12.46 25.73 -2.45
CA THR A 303 12.09 27.09 -2.87
C THR A 303 10.58 27.19 -3.09
N MET A 304 9.97 26.16 -3.69
CA MET A 304 8.52 26.09 -3.88
C MET A 304 7.78 26.00 -2.53
N MET A 305 8.25 25.19 -1.58
CA MET A 305 7.66 25.12 -0.23
C MET A 305 7.73 26.48 0.48
N ILE A 306 8.88 27.16 0.41
CA ILE A 306 9.06 28.51 0.98
C ILE A 306 8.06 29.47 0.34
N ALA A 307 8.02 29.53 -0.99
CA ALA A 307 7.11 30.42 -1.70
C ALA A 307 5.64 30.13 -1.40
N HIS A 308 5.27 28.86 -1.23
CA HIS A 308 3.92 28.45 -0.81
C HIS A 308 3.60 28.97 0.60
N CYS A 309 4.51 28.78 1.55
CA CYS A 309 4.33 29.26 2.92
C CYS A 309 4.31 30.79 3.03
N GLU A 310 5.13 31.49 2.25
CA GLU A 310 5.12 32.95 2.16
C GLU A 310 3.80 33.50 1.60
N ARG A 311 3.24 32.86 0.56
CA ARG A 311 1.95 33.27 -0.02
C ARG A 311 0.79 33.08 0.95
N MET A 312 0.76 31.96 1.67
CA MET A 312 -0.34 31.65 2.59
C MET A 312 -0.21 32.42 3.92
N GLY A 313 1.01 32.68 4.38
CA GLY A 313 1.29 33.53 5.55
C GLY A 313 0.97 32.92 6.92
N ASP A 314 0.40 31.70 6.96
CA ASP A 314 -0.13 31.03 8.14
C ASP A 314 0.51 29.66 8.43
N ARG A 315 1.53 29.29 7.66
CA ARG A 315 2.14 27.95 7.68
C ARG A 315 3.66 27.98 7.75
N VAL A 316 4.20 26.95 8.39
CA VAL A 316 5.66 26.76 8.55
C VAL A 316 6.13 25.59 7.68
N ALA A 317 7.16 25.81 6.85
CA ALA A 317 7.83 24.73 6.14
C ALA A 317 8.94 24.10 7.01
N ILE A 318 9.00 22.77 7.04
CA ILE A 318 10.13 22.02 7.58
C ILE A 318 11.01 21.61 6.39
N LEU A 319 12.25 22.10 6.37
CA LEU A 319 13.23 21.86 5.32
C LEU A 319 14.38 21.01 5.85
N ASP A 320 14.72 19.94 5.15
CA ASP A 320 15.87 19.11 5.46
C ASP A 320 17.14 19.67 4.80
N ALA A 321 18.28 19.58 5.48
CA ALA A 321 19.56 19.80 4.83
C ALA A 321 19.91 18.58 3.96
N PRO A 322 20.53 18.75 2.77
CA PRO A 322 21.08 17.63 2.02
C PRO A 322 22.06 16.80 2.87
N PRO A 323 22.23 15.50 2.57
CA PRO A 323 23.20 14.66 3.26
C PRO A 323 24.60 15.29 3.27
N ASP A 324 25.29 15.13 4.39
CA ASP A 324 26.65 15.63 4.62
C ASP A 324 26.80 17.17 4.55
N MET A 325 25.69 17.91 4.56
CA MET A 325 25.68 19.38 4.66
C MET A 325 25.01 19.85 5.95
N THR A 326 25.55 20.89 6.56
CA THR A 326 24.95 21.60 7.69
C THR A 326 23.96 22.64 7.20
N PRO A 327 22.98 23.09 8.01
CA PRO A 327 22.08 24.17 7.64
C PRO A 327 22.77 25.50 7.28
N GLN A 328 24.04 25.69 7.65
CA GLN A 328 24.82 26.88 7.31
C GLN A 328 25.48 26.79 5.93
N GLU A 329 25.59 25.58 5.38
CA GLU A 329 26.21 25.31 4.08
C GLU A 329 25.19 25.25 2.93
N VAL A 330 23.88 25.31 3.25
CA VAL A 330 22.74 25.21 2.32
C VAL A 330 22.21 26.59 1.93
#